data_AF-A0A671MSD2-F1
#
_entry.id   AF-A0A671MSD2-F1
#
_cell.length_a   1.000
_cell.length_b   1.000
_cell.length_c   1.000
_cell.angle_alpha   90.00
_cell.angle_beta   90.00
_cell.angle_gamma   90.00
#
_symmetry.space_group_name_H-M   'P 1'
#
loop_
_entity.id
_entity.type
_entity.pdbx_description
1 polymer ?
#
loop_
_entity_poly.entity_id
_entity_poly.type
_entity_poly.pdbx_seq_one_letter_code
_entity_poly.pdbx_strand_id
1 'polypeptide(L)' 'MNSALCQKILKENVWPSVCNLRLKRTWIMQQHNDPKHNSKFTSEWLKKNKIKVL' A
#
# COMPACT_ATOMS: atom_id res chain seq x y z
N MET A 1 11.32 -7.74 8.87
CA MET A 1 10.49 -6.52 8.87
C MET A 1 9.19 -6.84 9.58
N ASN A 2 8.85 -6.11 10.64
CA ASN A 2 7.61 -6.32 11.39
C ASN A 2 6.42 -5.92 10.52
N SER A 3 5.51 -6.85 10.26
CA SER A 3 4.32 -6.64 9.44
C SER A 3 3.47 -5.45 9.89
N ALA A 4 3.34 -5.27 11.21
CA ALA A 4 2.63 -4.15 11.82
C ALA A 4 3.27 -2.79 11.50
N LEU A 5 4.60 -2.72 11.46
CA LEU A 5 5.33 -1.50 11.10
C LEU A 5 5.09 -1.14 9.63
N CYS A 6 5.12 -2.13 8.74
CA CYS A 6 4.83 -1.92 7.32
C CYS A 6 3.40 -1.41 7.10
N GLN A 7 2.40 -1.97 7.80
CA GLN A 7 1.01 -1.51 7.70
C GLN A 7 0.85 -0.06 8.20
N LYS A 8 1.54 0.30 9.28
CA LYS A 8 1.54 1.67 9.81
C LYS A 8 2.08 2.67 8.78
N ILE A 9 3.23 2.36 8.20
CA ILE A 9 3.87 3.20 7.17
C ILE A 9 2.95 3.36 5.95
N LEU A 10 2.33 2.27 5.48
CA LEU A 10 1.39 2.32 4.36
C LEU A 10 0.19 3.22 4.68
N LYS A 11 -0.41 3.07 5.87
CA LYS A 11 -1.54 3.90 6.28
C LYS A 11 -1.17 5.38 6.38
N GLU A 12 0.00 5.69 6.92
CA GLU A 12 0.47 7.06 7.14
C GLU A 12 0.87 7.78 5.85
N ASN A 13 1.28 7.06 4.80
CA ASN A 13 1.78 7.68 3.58
C ASN A 13 0.80 7.58 2.40
N VAL A 14 0.10 6.46 2.20
CA VAL A 14 -0.67 6.22 0.97
C VAL A 14 -1.77 7.26 0.78
N TRP A 15 -2.63 7.48 1.79
CA TRP A 15 -3.73 8.43 1.66
C TRP A 15 -3.27 9.89 1.56
N PRO A 16 -2.33 10.36 2.40
CA PRO A 16 -1.78 11.70 2.24
C PRO A 16 -1.12 11.92 0.88
N SER A 17 -0.37 10.94 0.36
CA SER A 17 0.23 11.04 -0.98
C SER A 17 -0.81 11.12 -2.08
N VAL A 18 -1.85 10.29 -2.05
CA VAL A 18 -2.96 10.31 -3.02
C VAL A 18 -3.66 11.68 -3.02
N CYS A 19 -3.92 12.24 -1.83
CA CYS A 19 -4.52 13.56 -1.68
C CYS A 19 -3.59 14.68 -2.17
N ASN A 20 -2.32 14.66 -1.76
CA ASN A 20 -1.34 15.68 -2.11
C ASN A 20 -1.06 15.72 -3.61
N LEU A 21 -0.97 14.54 -4.24
CA LEU A 21 -0.78 14.40 -5.68
C LEU A 21 -2.08 14.57 -6.49
N ARG A 22 -3.21 14.81 -5.81
CA ARG A 22 -4.54 14.99 -6.42
C ARG A 22 -4.90 13.86 -7.40
N LEU A 23 -4.54 12.63 -7.03
CA LEU A 23 -4.76 11.48 -7.90
C LEU A 23 -6.26 11.20 -8.05
N LYS A 24 -6.68 10.85 -9.26
CA LYS A 24 -8.05 10.43 -9.55
C LYS A 24 -8.37 9.14 -8.79
N ARG A 25 -9.66 8.86 -8.54
CA ARG A 25 -10.13 7.62 -7.90
C ARG A 25 -9.65 6.32 -8.58
N THR A 26 -9.16 6.41 -9.81
CA THR A 26 -8.62 5.29 -10.62
C THR A 26 -7.12 5.06 -10.42
N TRP A 27 -6.49 5.67 -9.42
CA TRP A 27 -5.08 5.47 -9.14
C TRP A 27 -4.75 4.01 -8.83
N ILE A 28 -3.52 3.60 -9.16
CA ILE A 28 -3.00 2.26 -8.94
C ILE A 28 -1.68 2.38 -8.18
N MET A 29 -1.54 1.59 -7.13
CA MET A 29 -0.31 1.49 -6.36
C MET A 29 0.64 0.51 -7.05
N GLN A 30 1.88 0.92 -7.32
CA GLN A 30 2.91 -0.03 -7.73
C GLN A 30 3.75 -0.41 -6.52
N GLN A 31 3.92 -1.71 -6.28
CA GLN A 31 4.81 -2.21 -5.24
C GLN A 31 5.88 -3.10 -5.87
N HIS A 32 7.10 -3.05 -5.33
CA HIS A 32 8.15 -3.99 -5.71
C HIS A 32 7.81 -5.37 -5.14
N ASN A 33 7.38 -6.29 -6.01
CA ASN A 33 7.01 -7.67 -5.64
C ASN A 33 8.22 -8.60 -5.59
N ASP A 34 9.31 -8.15 -4.95
CA ASP A 34 10.38 -9.07 -4.62
C ASP A 34 9.84 -10.19 -3.72
N PRO A 35 9.96 -11.46 -4.11
CA PRO A 35 9.43 -12.59 -3.33
C PRO A 35 9.97 -12.61 -1.90
N LYS A 36 11.16 -12.05 -1.69
CA LYS A 36 11.86 -11.94 -0.40
C LYS A 36 11.26 -10.91 0.55
N HIS A 37 10.51 -9.93 0.03
CA HIS A 37 9.91 -8.83 0.78
C HIS A 37 8.38 -8.78 0.69
N ASN A 38 7.76 -9.76 0.03
CA ASN A 38 6.31 -9.86 -0.05
C ASN A 38 5.72 -10.41 1.26
N SER A 39 5.50 -9.50 2.21
CA SER A 39 4.77 -9.80 3.44
C SER A 39 3.29 -10.07 3.13
N LYS A 40 2.81 -11.29 3.42
CA LYS A 40 1.38 -11.65 3.36
C LYS A 40 0.48 -10.56 3.98
N PHE A 41 0.92 -9.98 5.09
CA PHE A 41 0.20 -8.93 5.81
C PHE A 41 0.04 -7.60 5.04
N THR A 42 0.97 -7.28 4.15
CA THR A 42 0.87 -6.09 3.28
C THR A 42 -0.23 -6.30 2.24
N SER A 43 -0.27 -7.48 1.63
CA SER A 43 -1.30 -7.82 0.64
C SER A 43 -2.71 -7.83 1.24
N GLU A 44 -2.87 -8.32 2.47
CA GLU A 44 -4.16 -8.32 3.19
C GLU A 44 -4.64 -6.91 3.52
N TRP A 45 -3.73 -6.05 3.96
CA TRP A 45 -4.07 -4.66 4.24
C TRP A 45 -4.52 -3.91 2.98
N LEU A 46 -3.81 -4.09 1.85
CA LEU A 46 -4.16 -3.45 0.57
C LEU A 46 -5.54 -3.91 0.08
N LYS A 47 -5.85 -5.22 0.20
CA LYS A 47 -7.18 -5.76 -0.09
C LYS A 47 -8.26 -5.16 0.82
N LYS A 48 -8.02 -5.09 2.13
CA LYS A 48 -8.96 -4.51 3.10
C LYS A 48 -9.26 -3.04 2.81
N ASN A 49 -8.27 -2.28 2.36
CA ASN A 49 -8.41 -0.86 2.02
C ASN A 49 -8.85 -0.61 0.57
N LYS A 50 -9.17 -1.68 -0.20
CA LYS A 50 -9.59 -1.62 -1.61
C LYS A 50 -8.62 -0.85 -2.52
N ILE A 51 -7.32 -0.94 -2.21
CA ILE A 51 -6.26 -0.32 -3.00
C ILE A 51 -5.94 -1.25 -4.17
N LYS A 52 -6.00 -0.73 -5.40
CA LYS A 52 -5.54 -1.46 -6.58
C LYS A 52 -4.02 -1.46 -6.60
N VAL A 53 -3.42 -2.64 -6.74
CA VAL A 53 -1.98 -2.83 -6.84
C VAL A 53 -1.66 -3.37 -8.24
N LEU A 54 -0.57 -2.87 -8.84
CA LEU A 54 -0.03 -3.37 -10.11
C LEU A 54 0.84 -4.62 -9.91
#